data_AF-A0A7X9DIH8-F1
#
_entry.id   AF-A0A7X9DIH8-F1
#
_cell.length_a   1.000
_cell.length_b   1.000
_cell.length_c   1.000
_cell.angle_alpha   90.00
_cell.angle_beta   90.00
_cell.angle_gamma   90.00
#
_symmetry.space_group_name_H-M   'P 1'
#
loop_
_entity.id
_entity.type
_entity.pdbx_description
1 polymer ?
#
loop_
_entity_poly.entity_id
_entity_poly.type
_entity_poly.pdbx_seq_one_letter_code
_entity_poly.pdbx_strand_id
1 'polypeptide(L)' 'HVMYLSDNGDLRQAAANLFTCLHALDAMRLSVIYAEAIPEIGLGQAIMDRLKKAQARHS' A
#
# COMPACT_ATOMS: atom_id res chain seq x y z
N HIS A 1 13.34 4.23 2.04
CA HIS A 1 12.34 5.09 2.71
C HIS A 1 11.24 4.18 3.21
N VAL A 2 10.74 4.36 4.44
CA VAL A 2 9.68 3.53 5.04
C VAL A 2 8.49 4.42 5.34
N MET A 3 7.29 3.94 5.03
CA MET A 3 6.04 4.61 5.38
C MET A 3 5.05 3.63 5.96
N TYR A 4 4.29 4.10 6.93
CA TYR A 4 3.23 3.35 7.57
C TYR A 4 1.88 3.79 7.03
N LEU A 5 1.07 2.84 6.61
CA LEU A 5 -0.31 3.14 6.17
C LEU A 5 -1.20 3.49 7.38
N SER A 6 -0.88 2.94 8.54
CA SER A 6 -1.55 3.21 9.81
C SER A 6 -0.57 3.06 10.96
N ASP A 7 -0.65 3.95 11.95
CA ASP A 7 0.23 3.96 13.12
C ASP A 7 -0.15 2.87 14.14
N ASN A 8 -1.38 2.35 14.05
CA ASN A 8 -1.93 1.36 15.00
C ASN A 8 -2.48 0.10 14.30
N GLY A 9 -2.33 -0.02 12.99
CA GLY A 9 -2.85 -1.15 12.20
C GLY A 9 -4.35 -1.05 11.86
N ASP A 10 -5.00 0.11 12.05
CA ASP A 10 -6.38 0.32 11.60
C ASP A 10 -6.46 0.25 10.07
N LEU A 11 -7.17 -0.77 9.57
CA LEU A 11 -7.34 -1.00 8.14
C LEU A 11 -8.13 0.11 7.44
N ARG A 12 -8.96 0.89 8.15
CA ARG A 12 -9.64 2.06 7.57
C ARG A 12 -8.64 3.18 7.31
N GLN A 13 -7.79 3.47 8.29
CA GLN A 13 -6.71 4.45 8.14
C GLN A 13 -5.74 3.99 7.04
N ALA A 14 -5.37 2.72 7.04
CA ALA A 14 -4.49 2.15 6.03
C ALA A 14 -5.06 2.27 4.61
N ALA A 15 -6.34 1.96 4.43
CA ALA A 15 -7.01 2.10 3.14
C ALA A 15 -7.07 3.56 2.68
N ALA A 16 -7.32 4.51 3.59
CA ALA A 16 -7.37 5.93 3.29
C ALA A 16 -6.00 6.49 2.87
N ASN A 17 -4.92 6.02 3.52
CA ASN A 17 -3.56 6.52 3.28
C ASN A 17 -2.84 5.85 2.11
N LEU A 18 -3.32 4.69 1.65
CA LEU A 18 -2.63 3.85 0.66
C LEU A 18 -2.15 4.62 -0.58
N PHE A 19 -3.05 5.36 -1.22
CA PHE A 19 -2.71 6.08 -2.46
C PHE A 19 -1.72 7.22 -2.23
N THR A 20 -1.87 7.96 -1.14
CA THR A 20 -0.93 9.04 -0.78
C THR A 20 0.47 8.47 -0.57
N CYS A 21 0.60 7.35 0.15
CA CYS A 21 1.87 6.67 0.35
C CYS A 21 2.46 6.16 -0.96
N LEU A 22 1.67 5.48 -1.81
CA LEU A 22 2.17 4.99 -3.10
C LEU A 22 2.65 6.14 -4.00
N HIS A 23 1.89 7.23 -4.10
CA HIS A 23 2.30 8.41 -4.88
C HIS A 23 3.57 9.07 -4.35
N ALA A 24 3.73 9.14 -3.03
CA ALA A 24 4.96 9.67 -2.43
C ALA A 24 6.17 8.78 -2.74
N LEU A 25 6.03 7.44 -2.73
CA LEU A 25 7.11 6.52 -3.12
C LEU A 25 7.43 6.61 -4.62
N ASP A 26 6.40 6.68 -5.48
CA ASP A 26 6.57 6.83 -6.92
C ASP A 26 7.36 8.11 -7.27
N ALA A 27 7.06 9.21 -6.58
CA ALA A 27 7.77 10.49 -6.75
C ALA A 27 9.27 10.41 -6.40
N MET A 28 9.67 9.46 -5.55
CA MET A 28 11.07 9.22 -5.19
C MET A 28 11.85 8.44 -6.26
N ARG A 29 11.19 7.98 -7.34
CA ARG A 29 11.81 7.20 -8.43
C ARG A 29 12.56 5.97 -7.93
N LEU A 30 11.99 5.27 -6.96
CA LEU A 30 12.54 4.02 -6.43
C LEU A 30 12.50 2.93 -7.51
N SER A 31 13.51 2.04 -7.51
CA SER A 31 13.52 0.88 -8.40
C SER A 31 12.53 -0.21 -7.99
N VAL A 32 12.19 -0.29 -6.71
CA VAL A 32 11.27 -1.27 -6.15
C VAL A 32 10.61 -0.73 -4.88
N ILE A 33 9.35 -1.11 -4.67
CA ILE A 33 8.61 -0.88 -3.44
C ILE A 33 8.28 -2.26 -2.84
N TYR A 34 8.65 -2.47 -1.58
CA TYR A 34 8.23 -3.63 -0.81
C TYR A 34 7.08 -3.23 0.11
N ALA A 35 5.99 -3.99 0.05
CA ALA A 35 4.83 -3.81 0.93
C ALA A 35 4.63 -5.08 1.77
N GLU A 36 4.36 -4.92 3.05
CA GLU A 36 3.99 -6.04 3.91
C GLU A 36 2.58 -6.54 3.57
N ALA A 37 2.40 -7.86 3.59
CA ALA A 37 1.11 -8.46 3.36
C ALA A 37 0.18 -8.19 4.54
N ILE A 38 -1.04 -7.76 4.23
CA ILE A 38 -2.10 -7.53 5.22
C ILE A 38 -3.07 -8.72 5.17
N PRO A 39 -3.62 -9.18 6.31
CA PRO A 39 -4.65 -10.20 6.32
C PRO A 39 -5.80 -9.86 5.36
N GLU A 40 -6.10 -10.76 4.43
CA GLU A 40 -7.12 -10.58 3.40
C GLU A 40 -8.55 -10.81 3.97
N ILE A 41 -8.93 -10.01 4.96
CA ILE A 41 -10.25 -9.98 5.58
C ILE A 41 -10.82 -8.55 5.57
N GLY A 42 -12.10 -8.40 5.22
CA GLY A 42 -12.76 -7.10 5.16
C GLY A 42 -12.00 -6.09 4.29
N LEU A 43 -11.58 -4.97 4.87
CA LEU A 43 -10.82 -3.93 4.17
C LEU A 43 -9.42 -4.39 3.73
N GLY A 44 -8.83 -5.39 4.40
CA GLY A 44 -7.54 -5.94 4.02
C GLY A 44 -7.54 -6.54 2.63
N GLN A 45 -8.63 -7.22 2.21
CA GLN A 45 -8.80 -7.70 0.83
C GLN A 45 -8.72 -6.55 -0.18
N ALA A 46 -9.47 -5.49 0.09
CA ALA A 46 -9.52 -4.32 -0.78
C ALA A 46 -8.14 -3.65 -0.91
N ILE A 47 -7.37 -3.56 0.18
CA ILE A 47 -6.01 -3.01 0.18
C ILE A 47 -5.06 -3.92 -0.64
N MET A 48 -5.06 -5.22 -0.37
CA MET A 48 -4.20 -6.18 -1.07
C MET A 48 -4.51 -6.22 -2.57
N ASP A 49 -5.77 -6.14 -2.97
CA ASP A 49 -6.18 -6.04 -4.39
C ASP A 49 -5.57 -4.82 -5.08
N ARG A 50 -5.52 -3.67 -4.39
CA ARG A 50 -4.95 -2.43 -4.92
C ARG A 50 -3.43 -2.53 -5.05
N LEU A 51 -2.76 -3.13 -4.07
CA LEU A 51 -1.32 -3.39 -4.11
C LEU A 51 -0.95 -4.35 -5.26
N LYS A 52 -1.69 -5.46 -5.41
CA LYS A 52 -1.50 -6.43 -6.52
C LYS A 52 -1.71 -5.76 -7.89
N LYS A 53 -2.73 -4.90 -8.02
CA LYS A 53 -2.97 -4.12 -9.25
C LYS A 53 -1.85 -3.13 -9.54
N ALA A 54 -1.32 -2.46 -8.52
CA ALA A 54 -0.18 -1.57 -8.68
C ALA A 54 1.03 -2.34 -9.22
N GLN A 55 1.36 -3.51 -8.63
CA GLN A 55 2.43 -4.37 -9.14
C GLN A 55 2.26 -4.72 -10.62
N ALA A 56 1.07 -5.15 -11.04
CA ALA A 56 0.81 -5.56 -12.43
C ALA A 56 0.94 -4.42 -13.45
N ARG A 57 0.85 -3.15 -13.01
CA ARG A 57 1.03 -1.98 -13.88
C ARG A 57 2.50 -1.61 -14.08
N HIS A 58 3.39 -2.13 -13.23
CA HIS A 58 4.82 -1.78 -13.19
C HIS A 58 5.74 -2.97 -13.54
N SER A 59 5.19 -4.06 -14.09
CA SER A 59 5.92 -5.22 -14.62
C SER A 59 6.22 -5.12 -16.11
#